data_AF-A0A917WYW1-F1
#
_entry.id   AF-A0A917WYW1-F1
#
_cell.length_a   1.000
_cell.length_b   1.000
_cell.length_c   1.000
_cell.angle_alpha   90.00
_cell.angle_beta   90.00
_cell.angle_gamma   90.00
#
_symmetry.space_group_name_H-M   'P 1'
#
loop_
_entity.id
_entity.type
_entity.pdbx_description
1 polymer ?
#
loop_
_entity_poly.entity_id
_entity_poly.type
_entity_poly.pdbx_seq_one_letter_code
_entity_poly.pdbx_strand_id
1 'polypeptide(L)' 'MGFWYFLILFAGIFLVIKGVRGNKQTSLITVGLLCIALSLFMFSPGSAEFISELFNLE' A
#
# COMPACT_ATOMS: atom_id res chain seq x y z
N MET A 1 -4.62 9.52 -11.46
CA MET A 1 -4.86 9.07 -10.06
C MET A 1 -4.16 7.72 -9.80
N GLY A 2 -4.34 6.69 -10.64
CA GLY A 2 -3.70 5.37 -10.47
C GLY A 2 -2.16 5.31 -10.47
N PHE A 3 -1.48 6.26 -11.14
CA PHE A 3 -0.01 6.30 -11.20
C PHE A 3 0.66 6.45 -9.83
N TRP A 4 0.05 7.22 -8.92
CA TRP A 4 0.56 7.40 -7.57
C TRP A 4 0.44 6.11 -6.73
N TYR A 5 -0.64 5.35 -6.88
CA TYR A 5 -0.81 4.06 -6.20
C TYR A 5 0.18 3.02 -6.69
N PHE A 6 0.51 3.04 -7.98
CA PHE A 6 1.54 2.20 -8.57
C PHE A 6 2.94 2.50 -8.00
N LEU A 7 3.26 3.79 -7.79
CA LEU A 7 4.48 4.23 -7.12
C LEU A 7 4.56 3.73 -5.67
N ILE A 8 3.46 3.84 -4.91
CA ILE A 8 3.38 3.34 -3.53
C ILE A 8 3.53 1.81 -3.48
N LEU A 9 2.96 1.10 -4.46
CA LEU A 9 3.09 -0.36 -4.57
C LEU A 9 4.55 -0.75 -4.80
N PHE A 10 5.22 -0.06 -5.73
CA PHE A 10 6.63 -0.30 -6.02
C PHE A 10 7.52 0.02 -4.81
N ALA A 11 7.23 1.10 -4.09
CA ALA A 11 7.90 1.46 -2.84
C ALA A 11 7.68 0.42 -1.73
N GLY A 12 6.45 -0.09 -1.59
CA GLY A 12 6.10 -1.15 -0.64
C GLY A 12 6.85 -2.45 -0.91
N ILE A 13 6.92 -2.88 -2.17
CA ILE A 13 7.72 -4.05 -2.59
C ILE A 13 9.20 -3.84 -2.26
N PHE A 14 9.74 -2.66 -2.56
CA PHE A 14 11.14 -2.35 -2.26
C PHE A 14 11.44 -2.39 -0.76
N LEU A 15 10.52 -1.89 0.06
CA LEU A 15 10.59 -1.98 1.53
C LEU A 15 10.57 -3.42 2.04
N VAL A 16 9.68 -4.27 1.50
CA VAL A 16 9.62 -5.70 1.86
C VAL A 16 10.92 -6.40 1.50
N ILE A 17 11.43 -6.21 0.27
CA ILE A 17 12.69 -6.83 -0.19
C ILE A 17 13.86 -6.38 0.70
N LYS A 18 13.93 -5.09 1.03
CA LYS A 18 14.98 -4.53 1.89
C LYS A 18 14.85 -5.03 3.34
N GLY A 19 13.63 -5.19 3.85
CA GLY A 19 13.34 -5.73 5.18
C GLY A 19 13.72 -7.21 5.32
N VAL A 20 13.45 -8.02 4.29
CA VAL A 20 13.83 -9.45 4.24
C VAL A 20 15.36 -9.62 4.14
N ARG A 21 16.03 -8.79 3.34
CA ARG A 21 17.48 -8.88 3.08
C ARG A 21 18.35 -8.23 4.16
N GLY A 22 17.80 -7.26 4.90
CA GLY A 22 18.54 -6.42 5.84
C GLY A 22 18.85 -7.10 7.17
N ASN A 23 17.83 -7.50 7.94
CA ASN A 23 18.00 -8.20 9.23
C ASN A 23 16.63 -8.50 9.89
N LYS A 24 15.77 -9.37 9.31
CA LYS A 24 14.45 -9.76 9.86
C LYS A 24 13.70 -8.60 10.56
N GLN A 25 13.71 -7.41 9.95
CA GLN A 25 12.96 -6.28 10.49
C GLN A 25 11.50 -6.51 10.13
N THR A 26 10.85 -7.35 10.94
CA THR A 26 9.43 -7.67 10.83
C THR A 26 8.59 -6.40 10.75
N SER A 27 8.97 -5.34 11.47
CA SER A 27 8.36 -4.01 11.35
C SER A 27 8.39 -3.45 9.92
N LEU A 28 9.54 -3.49 9.23
CA LEU A 28 9.65 -3.01 7.84
C LEU A 28 8.85 -3.87 6.87
N ILE A 29 8.84 -5.19 7.10
CA ILE A 29 8.08 -6.14 6.27
C ILE A 29 6.59 -5.90 6.46
N THR A 30 6.12 -5.74 7.70
CA THR A 30 4.71 -5.45 8.01
C THR A 30 4.26 -4.14 7.40
N VAL A 31 5.05 -3.07 7.52
CA VAL A 31 4.74 -1.77 6.91
C VAL A 31 4.73 -1.86 5.38
N GLY A 32 5.71 -2.55 4.79
CA GLY A 32 5.75 -2.78 3.33
C GLY A 32 4.54 -3.58 2.84
N LEU A 33 4.14 -4.62 3.56
CA LEU A 33 2.96 -5.43 3.24
C LEU A 33 1.66 -4.61 3.33
N LEU A 34 1.54 -3.75 4.35
CA LEU A 34 0.43 -2.82 4.52
C LEU A 34 0.35 -1.82 3.36
N CYS A 35 1.48 -1.25 2.94
CA CYS A 35 1.55 -0.37 1.76
C CYS A 35 1.13 -1.09 0.48
N ILE A 36 1.55 -2.33 0.27
CA ILE A 36 1.16 -3.11 -0.91
C ILE A 36 -0.36 -3.38 -0.88
N ALA A 37 -0.90 -3.79 0.27
CA ALA A 37 -2.32 -4.04 0.44
C ALA A 37 -3.16 -2.78 0.19
N LEU A 38 -2.76 -1.64 0.73
CA LEU A 38 -3.42 -0.35 0.52
C LEU A 38 -3.35 0.10 -0.94
N SER A 39 -2.19 -0.04 -1.59
CA SER A 39 -2.05 0.26 -3.01
C SER A 39 -2.94 -0.61 -3.89
N LEU A 40 -3.02 -1.92 -3.62
CA LEU A 40 -3.90 -2.83 -4.36
C LEU A 40 -5.37 -2.50 -4.13
N PHE A 41 -5.74 -2.17 -2.89
CA PHE A 41 -7.09 -1.72 -2.56
C PHE A 41 -7.47 -0.46 -3.34
N MET A 42 -6.61 0.57 -3.34
CA MET A 42 -6.83 1.80 -4.12
C MET A 42 -6.76 1.60 -5.64
N PHE A 43 -6.17 0.51 -6.12
CA PHE A 43 -6.17 0.17 -7.55
C PHE A 43 -7.49 -0.46 -8.01
N SER A 44 -8.28 -1.02 -7.09
CA SER A 44 -9.57 -1.61 -7.42
C SER A 44 -10.58 -0.55 -7.84
N PRO A 45 -11.34 -0.76 -8.94
CA PRO A 45 -12.49 0.08 -9.25
C PRO A 45 -13.52 -0.05 -8.10
N GLY A 46 -14.11 1.07 -7.67
CA GLY A 46 -15.01 1.16 -6.50
C GLY A 46 -14.32 1.47 -5.16
N SER A 47 -12.98 1.42 -5.10
CA SER A 47 -12.25 1.79 -3.88
C SER A 47 -12.36 3.26 -3.50
N ALA A 48 -12.48 4.14 -4.49
CA ALA A 48 -12.68 5.57 -4.27
C ALA A 48 -14.04 5.84 -3.60
N GLU A 49 -15.10 5.18 -4.03
CA GLU A 49 -16.43 5.28 -3.40
C GLU A 49 -16.42 4.72 -1.97
N PHE A 50 -15.76 3.57 -1.76
CA PHE A 50 -15.59 2.97 -0.45
C PHE A 50 -14.81 3.87 0.53
N ILE A 51 -13.76 4.55 0.06
CA ILE A 51 -12.95 5.47 0.87
C ILE A 51 -13.75 6.74 1.18
N SER A 52 -14.49 7.28 0.20
CA SER A 52 -15.35 8.46 0.42
C SER A 52 -16.45 8.18 1.44
N GLU A 53 -17.06 6.98 1.41
CA GLU A 53 -18.08 6.57 2.39
C GLU A 53 -17.48 6.33 3.78
N LEU A 54 -16.29 5.71 3.87
CA LEU A 54 -15.57 5.51 5.12
C LEU A 54 -15.15 6.82 5.79
N PHE A 55 -14.68 7.79 4.99
CA PHE A 55 -14.24 9.08 5.49
C PHE A 55 -15.39 10.11 5.61
N ASN A 56 -16.62 9.72 5.27
CA ASN A 56 -17.79 10.60 5.30
C ASN A 56 -17.55 11.91 4.52
N LEU A 57 -16.84 11.79 3.39
CA LEU A 57 -16.60 12.90 2.48
C LEU A 57 -17.80 12.98 1.51
N GLU A 58 -18.94 13.46 2.01
CA GLU A 58 -20.04 13.97 1.17
C GLU A 58 -19.69 15.34 0.59
#